data_AF-A0A9W8RI75-F1
#
_entry.id   AF-A0A9W8RI75-F1
#
_cell.length_a   1.000
_cell.length_b   1.000
_cell.length_c   1.000
_cell.angle_alpha   90.00
_cell.angle_beta   90.00
_cell.angle_gamma   90.00
#
_symmetry.space_group_name_H-M   'P 1'
#
loop_
_entity.id
_entity.type
_entity.pdbx_description
1 polymer ?
#
loop_
_entity_poly.entity_id
_entity_poly.type
_entity_poly.pdbx_seq_one_letter_code
_entity_poly.pdbx_strand_id
1 'polypeptide(L)'
;MMWISLSPTSRLHERLVVLGLALLAFHVNVAVQQRDPINNFCRRWGHQSAVVDNKLYVGGGLVTYDGGSGTPENFSNPYFIYHDLNAVASSGMPQPYANLSKNSTIPDVSGGIFWPDDVNKYIYLFGGEFYDETPWDFDLYQYDIINDLWQNLGSPRDNDIVGLSYGAGVSIPSRGEAYYYGGWMNNATVPDWGDAPEIPTSYLLRYEMDHDRWTNSTGPDDIGRAEGVMVYVPVGDGGMLVYFGGIRATGNDSWEAQPMEEIMLYDVLSGKFYIQNATGNVPEVRRRFCAGVTWVEDQSSYNIYLYGGAGEEEGSIGFDDIYILTLPTFEWIRMYPTDTNKTGSFPHHSFTCNVVNEAQMFVHGGFFPLNDVCDVPDQWGLHLMDLGRQNKNKAPWDLYEPDKTKYVVPTDVIKVVGGNKDGGATKTKPAGGFDHDDLNALMTRKASVASRTPSREIPGNGGNGGSNDKLSTGAIVGIAVGGAVALIAALVGVFCLVRRHRRRNTRTGSQQAMSQPYDYHHPTHPSVSSNQYSPGPWSPQSSTFTPASPPPFQSRPQTVQPHQGPPVELPSENLDNTGHMSPHGSNEPKFDAHGNVWIPQTEPGYFPTDTPHELATDRRTPQIPGEPAHQTYYHP
;
A
#
# COMPACT_ATOMS: atom_id res chain seq x y z
N MET A 1 -4.73 17.69 -65.63
CA MET A 1 -4.65 18.29 -64.29
C MET A 1 -6.00 18.91 -63.99
N MET A 2 -6.69 18.45 -62.94
CA MET A 2 -7.93 19.04 -62.47
C MET A 2 -7.75 19.30 -60.98
N TRP A 3 -7.57 20.56 -60.60
CA TRP A 3 -7.39 20.94 -59.21
C TRP A 3 -8.76 21.05 -58.55
N ILE A 4 -9.09 20.09 -57.69
CA ILE A 4 -10.28 20.17 -56.84
C ILE A 4 -9.97 21.20 -55.74
N SER A 5 -10.56 22.39 -55.86
CA SER A 5 -10.47 23.41 -54.83
C SER A 5 -11.41 23.05 -53.68
N LEU A 6 -10.83 22.58 -52.58
CA LEU A 6 -11.56 22.40 -51.32
C LEU A 6 -12.07 23.77 -50.83
N SER A 7 -13.35 23.86 -50.51
CA SER A 7 -14.03 25.10 -50.11
C SER A 7 -13.39 25.74 -48.86
N PRO A 8 -13.36 27.07 -48.73
CA PRO A 8 -12.73 27.76 -47.59
C PRO A 8 -13.24 27.30 -46.21
N THR A 9 -14.51 26.88 -46.14
CA THR A 9 -15.17 26.38 -44.92
C THR A 9 -14.58 25.07 -44.40
N SER A 10 -14.14 24.14 -45.27
CA SER A 10 -13.57 22.86 -44.80
C SER A 10 -12.22 23.07 -44.11
N ARG A 11 -11.38 23.95 -44.68
CA ARG A 11 -10.09 24.34 -44.08
C ARG A 11 -10.24 25.13 -42.79
N LEU A 12 -11.35 25.86 -42.60
CA LEU A 12 -11.64 26.55 -41.35
C LEU A 12 -12.01 25.54 -40.25
N HIS A 13 -12.79 24.51 -40.60
CA HIS A 13 -13.20 23.46 -39.68
C HIS A 13 -12.02 22.58 -39.24
N GLU A 14 -11.16 22.14 -40.18
CA GLU A 14 -9.90 21.45 -39.84
C GLU A 14 -9.02 22.28 -38.89
N ARG A 15 -8.88 23.59 -39.14
CA ARG A 15 -8.08 24.48 -38.28
C ARG A 15 -8.69 24.64 -36.89
N LEU A 16 -10.02 24.72 -36.77
CA LEU A 16 -10.70 24.79 -35.47
C LEU A 16 -10.57 23.47 -34.69
N VAL A 17 -10.66 22.32 -35.37
CA VAL A 17 -10.44 21.00 -34.73
C VAL A 17 -8.99 20.84 -34.27
N VAL A 18 -8.00 21.22 -35.09
CA VAL A 18 -6.58 21.17 -34.71
C VAL A 18 -6.27 22.16 -33.59
N LEU A 19 -6.85 23.37 -33.59
CA LEU A 19 -6.70 24.34 -32.50
C LEU A 19 -7.36 23.83 -31.21
N GLY A 20 -8.55 23.22 -31.31
CA GLY A 20 -9.25 22.59 -30.19
C GLY A 20 -8.45 21.44 -29.57
N LEU A 21 -7.91 20.55 -30.40
CA LEU A 21 -7.03 19.45 -29.94
C LEU A 21 -5.72 19.98 -29.34
N ALA A 22 -5.14 21.05 -29.90
CA ALA A 22 -3.93 21.67 -29.34
C ALA A 22 -4.20 22.38 -28.00
N LEU A 23 -5.36 23.05 -27.85
CA LEU A 23 -5.78 23.64 -26.57
C LEU A 23 -6.09 22.57 -25.53
N LEU A 24 -6.78 21.48 -25.92
CA LEU A 24 -7.05 20.35 -25.05
C LEU A 24 -5.75 19.69 -24.59
N ALA A 25 -4.81 19.43 -25.51
CA ALA A 25 -3.49 18.91 -25.19
C ALA A 25 -2.69 19.88 -24.29
N PHE A 26 -2.80 21.20 -24.50
CA PHE A 26 -2.15 22.19 -23.64
C PHE A 26 -2.75 22.19 -22.22
N HIS A 27 -4.07 22.14 -22.08
CA HIS A 27 -4.74 22.10 -20.77
C HIS A 27 -4.46 20.79 -20.02
N VAL A 28 -4.44 19.64 -20.72
CA VAL A 28 -4.05 18.35 -20.13
C VAL A 28 -2.59 18.38 -19.68
N ASN A 29 -1.65 18.90 -20.50
CA ASN A 29 -0.25 19.02 -20.08
C ASN A 29 -0.08 19.93 -18.86
N VAL A 30 -0.78 21.08 -18.79
CA VAL A 30 -0.70 21.98 -17.62
C VAL A 30 -1.26 21.31 -16.36
N ALA A 31 -2.38 20.59 -16.44
CA ALA A 31 -2.95 19.88 -15.29
C ALA A 31 -2.07 18.70 -14.82
N VAL A 32 -1.46 17.94 -15.74
CA VAL A 32 -0.51 16.87 -15.41
C VAL A 32 0.77 17.45 -14.80
N GLN A 33 1.23 18.60 -15.27
CA GLN A 33 2.41 19.31 -14.76
C GLN A 33 2.18 19.98 -13.37
N GLN A 34 0.97 19.92 -12.81
CA GLN A 34 0.67 20.32 -11.42
C GLN A 34 0.66 19.14 -10.43
N ARG A 35 0.69 17.89 -10.91
CA ARG A 35 0.59 16.68 -10.08
C ARG A 35 1.73 15.69 -10.35
N ASP A 36 2.94 16.21 -10.56
CA ASP A 36 4.15 15.41 -10.68
C ASP A 36 4.52 14.83 -9.29
N PRO A 37 4.69 13.50 -9.15
CA PRO A 37 4.92 12.83 -7.86
C PRO A 37 6.31 13.07 -7.25
N ILE A 38 7.20 13.75 -7.96
CA ILE A 38 8.57 14.10 -7.53
C ILE A 38 8.70 15.62 -7.39
N ASN A 39 8.28 16.38 -8.40
CA ASN A 39 8.50 17.82 -8.50
C ASN A 39 7.42 18.65 -7.78
N ASN A 40 6.22 18.11 -7.58
CA ASN A 40 5.12 18.78 -6.88
C ASN A 40 4.73 18.06 -5.58
N PHE A 41 5.51 17.10 -5.10
CA PHE A 41 5.17 16.36 -3.88
C PHE A 41 5.02 17.29 -2.66
N CYS A 42 3.92 17.16 -1.92
CA CYS A 42 3.73 17.86 -0.65
C CYS A 42 3.61 16.89 0.54
N ARG A 43 2.69 15.93 0.51
CA ARG A 43 2.50 14.90 1.57
C ARG A 43 1.97 13.59 1.00
N ARG A 44 2.11 12.49 1.75
CA ARG A 44 1.45 11.21 1.49
C ARG A 44 1.15 10.45 2.77
N TRP A 45 0.06 9.69 2.84
CA TRP A 45 -0.28 8.82 3.98
C TRP A 45 -1.13 7.63 3.56
N GLY A 46 -1.17 6.59 4.39
CA GLY A 46 -1.87 5.32 4.10
C GLY A 46 -1.29 4.54 2.92
N HIS A 47 -0.15 4.98 2.37
CA HIS A 47 0.53 4.31 1.26
C HIS A 47 1.18 3.00 1.72
N GLN A 48 1.42 2.11 0.77
CA GLN A 48 2.22 0.92 0.97
C GLN A 48 3.66 1.19 0.55
N SER A 49 4.60 0.55 1.23
CA SER A 49 6.00 0.55 0.81
C SER A 49 6.66 -0.78 1.16
N ALA A 50 7.70 -1.12 0.40
CA ALA A 50 8.49 -2.32 0.60
C ALA A 50 9.89 -2.12 0.03
N VAL A 51 10.88 -2.72 0.70
CA VAL A 51 12.25 -2.80 0.18
C VAL A 51 12.40 -4.13 -0.56
N VAL A 52 12.89 -4.09 -1.79
CA VAL A 52 13.40 -5.26 -2.52
C VAL A 52 14.75 -4.91 -3.11
N ASP A 53 15.75 -5.73 -2.83
CA ASP A 53 17.16 -5.39 -3.06
C ASP A 53 17.50 -3.99 -2.51
N ASN A 54 18.12 -3.13 -3.32
CA ASN A 54 18.51 -1.78 -2.94
C ASN A 54 17.51 -0.73 -3.46
N LYS A 55 16.20 -1.01 -3.38
CA LYS A 55 15.14 -0.09 -3.77
C LYS A 55 14.00 -0.08 -2.76
N LEU A 56 13.61 1.10 -2.31
CA LEU A 56 12.38 1.32 -1.54
C LEU A 56 11.25 1.67 -2.50
N TYR A 57 10.34 0.74 -2.74
CA TYR A 57 9.14 0.91 -3.56
C TYR A 57 8.01 1.54 -2.74
N VAL A 58 7.23 2.43 -3.36
CA VAL A 58 6.14 3.17 -2.70
C VAL A 58 4.96 3.32 -3.66
N GLY A 59 3.75 3.04 -3.21
CA GLY A 59 2.53 3.17 -3.99
C GLY A 59 1.27 3.24 -3.13
N GLY A 60 0.14 3.60 -3.76
CA GLY A 60 -1.14 3.76 -3.06
C GLY A 60 -1.12 4.88 -2.02
N GLY A 61 -2.11 4.85 -1.13
CA GLY A 61 -2.38 5.90 -0.15
C GLY A 61 -2.97 7.17 -0.76
N LEU A 62 -3.17 8.16 0.09
CA LEU A 62 -3.50 9.52 -0.33
C LEU A 62 -2.23 10.35 -0.49
N VAL A 63 -2.26 11.29 -1.44
CA VAL A 63 -1.17 12.22 -1.76
C VAL A 63 -1.73 13.63 -1.94
N THR A 64 -0.96 14.63 -1.53
CA THR A 64 -1.21 16.04 -1.85
C THR A 64 -0.03 16.64 -2.60
N TYR A 65 -0.32 17.67 -3.40
CA TYR A 65 0.66 18.35 -4.24
C TYR A 65 0.79 19.84 -3.86
N ASP A 66 1.98 20.41 -3.98
CA ASP A 66 2.21 21.84 -3.80
C ASP A 66 1.61 22.61 -4.99
N GLY A 67 0.39 23.13 -4.78
CA GLY A 67 -0.41 23.85 -5.78
C GLY A 67 -0.33 25.38 -5.68
N GLY A 68 0.40 25.93 -4.71
CA GLY A 68 0.27 27.34 -4.33
C GLY A 68 -1.03 27.66 -3.57
N SER A 69 -1.07 28.87 -2.98
CA SER A 69 -2.05 29.35 -1.97
C SER A 69 -3.39 28.60 -1.83
N GLY A 70 -3.48 27.73 -0.83
CA GLY A 70 -4.69 27.01 -0.39
C GLY A 70 -4.32 25.87 0.57
N THR A 71 -5.32 25.21 1.17
CA THR A 71 -5.12 23.87 1.73
C THR A 71 -5.00 22.87 0.57
N PRO A 72 -3.96 22.02 0.51
CA PRO A 72 -3.81 21.04 -0.55
C PRO A 72 -4.97 20.04 -0.58
N GLU A 73 -5.49 19.75 -1.77
CA GLU A 73 -6.56 18.76 -2.00
C GLU A 73 -5.99 17.33 -1.95
N ASN A 74 -6.77 16.39 -1.38
CA ASN A 74 -6.39 14.99 -1.23
C ASN A 74 -6.72 14.21 -2.51
N PHE A 75 -5.79 13.38 -2.98
CA PHE A 75 -6.02 12.46 -4.09
C PHE A 75 -5.55 11.05 -3.74
N SER A 76 -6.28 10.03 -4.18
CA SER A 76 -5.76 8.67 -4.33
C SER A 76 -4.49 8.73 -5.19
N ASN A 77 -3.40 8.10 -4.75
CA ASN A 77 -2.11 8.20 -5.41
C ASN A 77 -1.99 7.18 -6.57
N PRO A 78 -2.04 7.61 -7.84
CA PRO A 78 -1.97 6.70 -8.99
C PRO A 78 -0.54 6.23 -9.25
N TYR A 79 0.47 6.88 -8.66
CA TYR A 79 1.86 6.64 -8.99
C TYR A 79 2.46 5.51 -8.15
N PHE A 80 3.16 4.61 -8.84
CA PHE A 80 4.08 3.67 -8.24
C PHE A 80 5.50 4.14 -8.50
N ILE A 81 6.24 4.43 -7.43
CA ILE A 81 7.59 5.00 -7.50
C ILE A 81 8.58 4.11 -6.75
N TYR A 82 9.87 4.31 -6.98
CA TYR A 82 10.90 3.77 -6.10
C TYR A 82 11.98 4.81 -5.79
N HIS A 83 12.59 4.69 -4.62
CA HIS A 83 13.82 5.38 -4.27
C HIS A 83 15.01 4.43 -4.45
N ASP A 84 16.08 4.89 -5.10
CA ASP A 84 17.32 4.11 -5.29
C ASP A 84 18.21 4.22 -4.04
N LEU A 85 18.36 3.11 -3.31
CA LEU A 85 19.11 3.06 -2.05
C LEU A 85 20.63 2.96 -2.26
N ASN A 86 21.12 2.87 -3.50
CA ASN A 86 22.54 2.92 -3.82
C ASN A 86 23.09 4.35 -3.95
N ALA A 87 22.21 5.36 -4.05
CA ALA A 87 22.58 6.73 -4.34
C ALA A 87 21.91 7.70 -3.36
N VAL A 88 22.63 8.77 -3.01
CA VAL A 88 22.13 9.84 -2.13
C VAL A 88 22.01 11.12 -2.95
N ALA A 89 20.83 11.74 -2.94
CA ALA A 89 20.60 13.04 -3.56
C ALA A 89 21.29 14.17 -2.76
N SER A 90 21.30 15.38 -3.31
CA SER A 90 21.86 16.56 -2.61
C SER A 90 21.16 16.90 -1.28
N SER A 91 19.94 16.40 -1.07
CA SER A 91 19.18 16.54 0.18
C SER A 91 19.56 15.53 1.27
N GLY A 92 20.49 14.59 0.98
CA GLY A 92 20.91 13.56 1.95
C GLY A 92 19.98 12.34 2.04
N MET A 93 18.97 12.25 1.16
CA MET A 93 18.06 11.11 1.06
C MET A 93 18.15 10.42 -0.32
N PRO A 94 17.72 9.16 -0.45
CA PRO A 94 17.59 8.46 -1.73
C PRO A 94 16.76 9.19 -2.78
N GLN A 95 17.25 9.24 -4.01
CA GLN A 95 16.55 9.85 -5.15
C GLN A 95 15.34 9.00 -5.58
N PRO A 96 14.11 9.57 -5.66
CA PRO A 96 12.96 8.90 -6.25
C PRO A 96 12.99 8.90 -7.77
N TYR A 97 12.32 7.89 -8.34
CA TYR A 97 12.04 7.72 -9.75
C TYR A 97 10.58 7.26 -9.95
N ALA A 98 9.87 7.95 -10.85
CA ALA A 98 8.46 7.71 -11.18
C ALA A 98 8.30 7.21 -12.61
N ASN A 99 9.12 6.21 -12.98
CA ASN A 99 9.20 5.62 -14.31
C ASN A 99 8.81 4.14 -14.35
N LEU A 100 8.21 3.62 -13.28
CA LEU A 100 7.66 2.26 -13.24
C LEU A 100 6.29 2.22 -13.92
N SER A 101 5.93 1.05 -14.44
CA SER A 101 4.58 0.79 -14.89
C SER A 101 3.59 0.73 -13.73
N LYS A 102 2.48 1.44 -13.88
CA LYS A 102 1.19 1.20 -13.23
C LYS A 102 0.11 1.77 -14.13
N ASN A 103 -1.00 1.06 -14.28
CA ASN A 103 -2.13 1.46 -15.11
C ASN A 103 -3.42 1.41 -14.26
N SER A 104 -4.53 1.87 -14.84
CA SER A 104 -5.84 1.90 -14.17
C SER A 104 -6.50 0.52 -14.01
N THR A 105 -5.77 -0.59 -14.17
CA THR A 105 -6.27 -1.94 -13.82
C THR A 105 -5.67 -2.42 -12.48
N ILE A 106 -4.91 -1.57 -11.80
CA ILE A 106 -4.32 -1.78 -10.48
C ILE A 106 -4.92 -0.72 -9.56
N PRO A 107 -5.45 -1.07 -8.38
CA PRO A 107 -6.20 -0.13 -7.55
C PRO A 107 -5.30 0.90 -6.85
N ASP A 108 -5.90 2.06 -6.55
CA ASP A 108 -5.28 3.17 -5.82
C ASP A 108 -5.77 3.18 -4.37
N VAL A 109 -5.29 2.23 -3.57
CA VAL A 109 -5.80 1.94 -2.22
C VAL A 109 -4.96 2.50 -1.08
N SER A 110 -5.62 2.90 0.00
CA SER A 110 -5.02 3.29 1.29
C SER A 110 -5.05 2.12 2.30
N GLY A 111 -4.10 2.05 3.24
CA GLY A 111 -4.12 1.06 4.32
C GLY A 111 -3.91 -0.40 3.91
N GLY A 112 -3.65 -0.70 2.62
CA GLY A 112 -3.20 -2.02 2.18
C GLY A 112 -1.78 -2.35 2.65
N ILE A 113 -1.25 -3.50 2.22
CA ILE A 113 0.13 -3.93 2.52
C ILE A 113 0.86 -4.35 1.24
N PHE A 114 2.14 -3.98 1.14
CA PHE A 114 3.07 -4.60 0.21
C PHE A 114 3.82 -5.76 0.88
N TRP A 115 3.77 -6.93 0.24
CA TRP A 115 4.60 -8.07 0.61
C TRP A 115 5.74 -8.25 -0.39
N PRO A 116 7.00 -7.92 -0.04
CA PRO A 116 8.14 -8.23 -0.88
C PRO A 116 8.38 -9.74 -0.99
N ASP A 117 8.87 -10.19 -2.14
CA ASP A 117 9.47 -11.50 -2.35
C ASP A 117 10.84 -11.31 -3.00
N ASP A 118 11.87 -11.08 -2.16
CA ASP A 118 13.26 -10.92 -2.60
C ASP A 118 13.82 -12.12 -3.37
N VAL A 119 13.22 -13.31 -3.23
CA VAL A 119 13.68 -14.52 -3.91
C VAL A 119 13.25 -14.51 -5.38
N ASN A 120 11.99 -14.16 -5.65
CA ASN A 120 11.44 -14.14 -7.01
C ASN A 120 11.36 -12.73 -7.65
N LYS A 121 11.75 -11.69 -6.92
CA LYS A 121 11.67 -10.29 -7.34
C LYS A 121 10.24 -9.86 -7.68
N TYR A 122 9.34 -10.13 -6.73
CA TYR A 122 7.95 -9.68 -6.76
C TYR A 122 7.64 -8.76 -5.58
N ILE A 123 6.62 -7.92 -5.74
CA ILE A 123 5.92 -7.26 -4.64
C ILE A 123 4.44 -7.56 -4.81
N TYR A 124 3.80 -8.16 -3.81
CA TYR A 124 2.35 -8.35 -3.83
C TYR A 124 1.67 -7.17 -3.15
N LEU A 125 0.53 -6.71 -3.68
CA LEU A 125 -0.37 -5.76 -3.03
C LEU A 125 -1.57 -6.52 -2.49
N PHE A 126 -1.75 -6.48 -1.17
CA PHE A 126 -2.89 -7.05 -0.47
C PHE A 126 -3.76 -5.97 0.17
N GLY A 127 -5.07 -6.06 -0.07
CA GLY A 127 -6.09 -5.25 0.58
C GLY A 127 -5.92 -3.75 0.40
N GLY A 128 -6.46 -3.01 1.37
CA GLY A 128 -6.60 -1.56 1.35
C GLY A 128 -8.00 -1.10 0.96
N GLU A 129 -8.26 0.16 1.26
CA GLU A 129 -9.54 0.86 1.06
C GLU A 129 -9.45 1.88 -0.08
N PHE A 130 -10.56 2.08 -0.78
CA PHE A 130 -10.73 3.06 -1.85
C PHE A 130 -11.14 4.42 -1.26
N TYR A 131 -10.77 5.50 -1.96
CA TYR A 131 -11.12 6.87 -1.57
C TYR A 131 -11.92 7.55 -2.68
N ASP A 132 -13.10 8.05 -2.32
CA ASP A 132 -14.10 8.69 -3.22
C ASP A 132 -14.45 7.84 -4.47
N GLU A 133 -14.34 6.51 -4.35
CA GLU A 133 -14.68 5.53 -5.38
C GLU A 133 -15.43 4.35 -4.74
N THR A 134 -16.32 3.70 -5.50
CA THR A 134 -16.91 2.41 -5.09
C THR A 134 -15.82 1.33 -5.05
N PRO A 135 -15.69 0.55 -3.97
CA PRO A 135 -14.68 -0.50 -3.89
C PRO A 135 -14.82 -1.52 -5.01
N TRP A 136 -13.70 -2.09 -5.42
CA TRP A 136 -13.69 -3.22 -6.34
C TRP A 136 -13.78 -4.54 -5.55
N ASP A 137 -14.19 -5.62 -6.22
CA ASP A 137 -14.01 -6.97 -5.65
C ASP A 137 -12.53 -7.22 -5.34
N PHE A 138 -12.25 -7.96 -4.27
CA PHE A 138 -10.86 -8.19 -3.83
C PHE A 138 -10.13 -9.19 -4.74
N ASP A 139 -9.08 -8.68 -5.40
CA ASP A 139 -8.09 -9.45 -6.14
C ASP A 139 -6.69 -9.27 -5.51
N LEU A 140 -5.86 -10.31 -5.55
CA LEU A 140 -4.44 -10.20 -5.21
C LEU A 140 -3.65 -9.69 -6.42
N TYR A 141 -2.90 -8.60 -6.25
CA TYR A 141 -2.05 -8.05 -7.31
C TYR A 141 -0.57 -8.34 -7.03
N GLN A 142 0.22 -8.49 -8.10
CA GLN A 142 1.65 -8.77 -8.04
C GLN A 142 2.41 -7.89 -9.05
N TYR A 143 3.40 -7.14 -8.59
CA TYR A 143 4.34 -6.41 -9.43
C TYR A 143 5.60 -7.24 -9.71
N ASP A 144 5.90 -7.47 -10.99
CA ASP A 144 7.12 -8.11 -11.48
C ASP A 144 8.24 -7.08 -11.67
N ILE A 145 9.18 -7.04 -10.72
CA ILE A 145 10.29 -6.08 -10.72
C ILE A 145 11.22 -6.27 -11.93
N ILE A 146 11.38 -7.50 -12.41
CA ILE A 146 12.31 -7.82 -13.51
C ILE A 146 11.74 -7.34 -14.85
N ASN A 147 10.43 -7.50 -15.04
CA ASN A 147 9.77 -7.18 -16.30
C ASN A 147 9.11 -5.79 -16.33
N ASP A 148 9.07 -5.08 -15.20
CA ASP A 148 8.30 -3.85 -14.99
C ASP A 148 6.87 -3.98 -15.51
N LEU A 149 6.10 -4.86 -14.87
CA LEU A 149 4.68 -5.03 -15.14
C LEU A 149 3.92 -5.48 -13.89
N TRP A 150 2.66 -5.08 -13.80
CA TRP A 150 1.72 -5.63 -12.83
C TRP A 150 0.93 -6.80 -13.42
N GLN A 151 0.62 -7.76 -12.55
CA GLN A 151 -0.24 -8.90 -12.79
C GLN A 151 -1.38 -8.87 -11.78
N ASN A 152 -2.59 -9.16 -12.25
CA ASN A 152 -3.72 -9.50 -11.38
C ASN A 152 -3.75 -11.03 -11.28
N LEU A 153 -3.61 -11.56 -10.06
CA LEU A 153 -3.64 -13.00 -9.78
C LEU A 153 -5.09 -13.52 -9.56
N GLY A 154 -6.04 -12.60 -9.47
CA GLY A 154 -7.47 -12.84 -9.25
C GLY A 154 -7.83 -12.95 -7.78
N SER A 155 -9.11 -13.17 -7.55
CA SER A 155 -9.69 -13.33 -6.23
C SER A 155 -9.30 -14.69 -5.65
N PRO A 156 -9.08 -14.80 -4.33
CA PRO A 156 -8.87 -16.07 -3.68
C PRO A 156 -9.98 -17.08 -4.01
N ARG A 157 -9.64 -18.37 -4.14
CA ARG A 157 -10.64 -19.43 -4.39
C ARG A 157 -11.52 -19.74 -3.17
N ASP A 158 -11.18 -19.17 -2.03
CA ASP A 158 -11.91 -19.29 -0.78
C ASP A 158 -12.64 -17.96 -0.54
N ASN A 159 -13.96 -18.04 -0.36
CA ASN A 159 -14.82 -16.86 -0.23
C ASN A 159 -14.65 -16.15 1.12
N ASP A 160 -13.97 -16.78 2.08
CA ASP A 160 -13.71 -16.24 3.42
C ASP A 160 -12.46 -15.31 3.45
N ILE A 161 -11.88 -14.98 2.29
CA ILE A 161 -10.79 -14.01 2.14
C ILE A 161 -11.30 -12.77 1.40
N VAL A 162 -11.22 -11.60 2.05
CA VAL A 162 -11.64 -10.30 1.50
C VAL A 162 -10.52 -9.27 1.59
N GLY A 163 -10.69 -8.15 0.88
CA GLY A 163 -9.81 -6.98 1.01
C GLY A 163 -10.04 -6.32 2.37
N LEU A 164 -8.94 -6.03 3.08
CA LEU A 164 -8.95 -5.44 4.42
C LEU A 164 -8.02 -4.22 4.43
N SER A 165 -8.37 -3.16 5.17
CA SER A 165 -7.52 -1.97 5.33
C SER A 165 -6.98 -1.82 6.77
N TYR A 166 -5.81 -1.21 6.88
CA TYR A 166 -5.05 -0.98 8.13
C TYR A 166 -4.88 -2.20 9.05
N GLY A 167 -4.97 -3.43 8.54
CA GLY A 167 -4.47 -4.60 9.26
C GLY A 167 -2.95 -4.65 9.25
N ALA A 168 -2.38 -5.47 10.14
CA ALA A 168 -0.95 -5.61 10.27
C ALA A 168 -0.43 -6.69 9.32
N GLY A 169 0.49 -6.37 8.41
CA GLY A 169 1.00 -7.33 7.44
C GLY A 169 2.52 -7.41 7.37
N VAL A 170 3.04 -8.61 7.13
CA VAL A 170 4.48 -8.88 6.98
C VAL A 170 4.71 -10.08 6.05
N SER A 171 5.83 -10.11 5.35
CA SER A 171 6.26 -11.28 4.58
C SER A 171 7.53 -11.89 5.14
N ILE A 172 7.74 -13.17 4.85
CA ILE A 172 8.96 -13.91 5.15
C ILE A 172 9.48 -14.49 3.82
N PRO A 173 10.22 -13.70 3.01
CA PRO A 173 10.64 -14.10 1.67
C PRO A 173 11.44 -15.40 1.64
N SER A 174 12.23 -15.68 2.69
CA SER A 174 12.98 -16.94 2.84
C SER A 174 12.11 -18.19 3.01
N ARG A 175 10.82 -18.02 3.36
CA ARG A 175 9.83 -19.10 3.48
C ARG A 175 8.81 -19.10 2.33
N GLY A 176 8.68 -18.00 1.58
CA GLY A 176 7.62 -17.84 0.59
C GLY A 176 6.24 -17.69 1.23
N GLU A 177 6.20 -17.12 2.44
CA GLU A 177 4.99 -16.93 3.23
C GLU A 177 4.74 -15.44 3.44
N ALA A 178 3.50 -15.01 3.29
CA ALA A 178 2.99 -13.70 3.65
C ALA A 178 1.90 -13.84 4.69
N TYR A 179 1.81 -12.88 5.61
CA TYR A 179 0.83 -12.85 6.70
C TYR A 179 0.13 -11.49 6.76
N TYR A 180 -1.17 -11.52 7.03
CA TYR A 180 -2.01 -10.36 7.39
C TYR A 180 -2.76 -10.69 8.67
N TYR A 181 -2.84 -9.76 9.61
CA TYR A 181 -3.60 -9.93 10.85
C TYR A 181 -4.51 -8.74 11.13
N GLY A 182 -5.79 -9.03 11.34
CA GLY A 182 -6.84 -8.05 11.58
C GLY A 182 -7.12 -7.18 10.35
N GLY A 183 -7.52 -5.93 10.57
CA GLY A 183 -7.89 -4.96 9.55
C GLY A 183 -9.40 -4.80 9.39
N TRP A 184 -9.79 -3.68 8.77
CA TRP A 184 -11.17 -3.21 8.64
C TRP A 184 -11.89 -3.77 7.42
N MET A 185 -13.16 -4.15 7.63
CA MET A 185 -14.19 -4.26 6.60
C MET A 185 -15.14 -3.07 6.74
N ASN A 186 -15.33 -2.31 5.66
CA ASN A 186 -16.23 -1.15 5.61
C ASN A 186 -16.68 -0.88 4.16
N ASN A 187 -17.46 0.18 3.96
CA ASN A 187 -17.93 0.62 2.63
C ASN A 187 -16.83 1.12 1.67
N ALA A 188 -15.59 1.22 2.14
CA ALA A 188 -14.40 1.56 1.36
C ALA A 188 -13.52 0.34 1.04
N THR A 189 -13.74 -0.83 1.66
CA THR A 189 -13.05 -2.09 1.34
C THR A 189 -13.94 -3.15 0.70
N VAL A 190 -15.25 -3.12 0.93
CA VAL A 190 -16.20 -4.16 0.47
C VAL A 190 -17.31 -3.53 -0.40
N PRO A 191 -17.51 -4.02 -1.64
CA PRO A 191 -18.64 -3.61 -2.48
C PRO A 191 -19.99 -3.90 -1.82
N ASP A 192 -21.01 -3.09 -2.12
CA ASP A 192 -22.39 -3.24 -1.62
C ASP A 192 -22.57 -3.31 -0.08
N TRP A 193 -21.58 -2.85 0.71
CA TRP A 193 -21.63 -2.81 2.19
C TRP A 193 -22.85 -2.05 2.76
N GLY A 194 -23.28 -0.99 2.06
CA GLY A 194 -24.37 -0.12 2.51
C GLY A 194 -24.03 0.64 3.79
N ASP A 195 -25.05 0.85 4.64
CA ASP A 195 -24.97 1.63 5.88
C ASP A 195 -24.56 0.80 7.12
N ALA A 196 -23.93 -0.37 6.92
CA ALA A 196 -23.47 -1.21 8.04
C ALA A 196 -22.26 -0.57 8.75
N PRO A 197 -22.13 -0.71 10.09
CA PRO A 197 -20.94 -0.26 10.83
C PRO A 197 -19.65 -0.88 10.27
N GLU A 198 -18.51 -0.22 10.45
CA GLU A 198 -17.21 -0.80 10.14
C GLU A 198 -16.86 -1.93 11.13
N ILE A 199 -16.24 -3.00 10.63
CA ILE A 199 -15.96 -4.22 11.41
C ILE A 199 -14.47 -4.51 11.35
N PRO A 200 -13.75 -4.50 12.49
CA PRO A 200 -12.38 -4.98 12.54
C PRO A 200 -12.39 -6.51 12.61
N THR A 201 -11.50 -7.17 11.89
CA THR A 201 -11.48 -8.64 11.79
C THR A 201 -10.53 -9.29 12.80
N SER A 202 -10.77 -10.55 13.14
CA SER A 202 -9.87 -11.39 13.95
C SER A 202 -9.03 -12.34 13.09
N TYR A 203 -9.03 -12.15 11.76
CA TYR A 203 -8.41 -13.05 10.80
C TYR A 203 -6.88 -12.91 10.81
N LEU A 204 -6.17 -14.01 11.07
CA LEU A 204 -4.80 -14.23 10.64
C LEU A 204 -4.83 -14.95 9.29
N LEU A 205 -4.59 -14.19 8.23
CA LEU A 205 -4.44 -14.70 6.88
C LEU A 205 -2.99 -15.09 6.64
N ARG A 206 -2.78 -16.22 5.97
CA ARG A 206 -1.49 -16.66 5.42
C ARG A 206 -1.63 -16.90 3.91
N TYR A 207 -0.68 -16.38 3.15
CA TYR A 207 -0.53 -16.64 1.72
C TYR A 207 0.81 -17.32 1.42
N GLU A 208 0.79 -18.40 0.64
CA GLU A 208 1.98 -19.14 0.21
C GLU A 208 2.31 -18.83 -1.25
N MET A 209 3.32 -17.98 -1.42
CA MET A 209 3.69 -17.31 -2.68
C MET A 209 4.03 -18.28 -3.83
N ASP A 210 4.70 -19.40 -3.55
CA ASP A 210 5.10 -20.38 -4.58
C ASP A 210 3.95 -21.31 -5.01
N HIS A 211 2.89 -21.41 -4.20
CA HIS A 211 1.83 -22.41 -4.37
C HIS A 211 0.46 -21.81 -4.70
N ASP A 212 0.32 -20.48 -4.66
CA ASP A 212 -0.96 -19.78 -4.79
C ASP A 212 -2.01 -20.38 -3.84
N ARG A 213 -1.68 -20.40 -2.54
CA ARG A 213 -2.53 -20.98 -1.50
C ARG A 213 -2.75 -20.02 -0.34
N TRP A 214 -4.02 -19.85 0.00
CA TRP A 214 -4.48 -19.11 1.16
C TRP A 214 -4.76 -20.04 2.35
N THR A 215 -4.70 -19.48 3.54
CA THR A 215 -5.24 -20.07 4.77
C THR A 215 -5.80 -18.91 5.61
N ASN A 216 -7.10 -18.95 5.91
CA ASN A 216 -7.69 -18.11 6.95
C ASN A 216 -7.66 -18.90 8.27
N SER A 217 -7.20 -18.26 9.34
CA SER A 217 -7.23 -18.77 10.71
C SER A 217 -7.63 -17.64 11.64
N THR A 218 -8.33 -17.94 12.73
CA THR A 218 -8.51 -16.96 13.81
C THR A 218 -7.15 -16.60 14.42
N GLY A 219 -7.02 -15.36 14.90
CA GLY A 219 -5.92 -14.89 15.73
C GLY A 219 -5.83 -15.59 17.11
N PRO A 220 -5.25 -14.94 18.13
CA PRO A 220 -5.18 -15.51 19.49
C PRO A 220 -6.56 -15.71 20.13
N ASP A 221 -7.58 -14.98 19.65
CA ASP A 221 -8.96 -14.98 20.11
C ASP A 221 -9.89 -14.46 18.98
N ASP A 222 -11.20 -14.51 19.19
CA ASP A 222 -12.21 -14.02 18.24
C ASP A 222 -12.37 -12.48 18.24
N ILE A 223 -11.49 -11.72 18.90
CA ILE A 223 -11.60 -10.26 19.01
C ILE A 223 -11.02 -9.59 17.76
N GLY A 224 -11.87 -8.82 17.08
CA GLY A 224 -11.47 -8.02 15.92
C GLY A 224 -10.41 -6.98 16.27
N ARG A 225 -9.36 -6.84 15.45
CA ARG A 225 -8.28 -5.85 15.65
C ARG A 225 -7.93 -5.15 14.35
N ALA A 226 -7.40 -3.95 14.46
CA ALA A 226 -6.87 -3.19 13.33
C ALA A 226 -5.82 -2.17 13.81
N GLU A 227 -5.13 -1.54 12.88
CA GLU A 227 -4.27 -0.37 13.07
C GLU A 227 -3.04 -0.55 13.97
N GLY A 228 -2.73 -1.79 14.35
CA GLY A 228 -1.48 -2.18 15.01
C GLY A 228 -0.39 -2.53 14.01
N VAL A 229 0.74 -3.02 14.50
CA VAL A 229 1.87 -3.47 13.66
C VAL A 229 2.15 -4.96 13.87
N MET A 230 2.73 -5.60 12.86
CA MET A 230 3.27 -6.97 12.97
C MET A 230 4.64 -7.02 12.32
N VAL A 231 5.64 -7.55 13.04
CA VAL A 231 7.00 -7.73 12.54
C VAL A 231 7.44 -9.19 12.67
N TYR A 232 8.30 -9.65 11.76
CA TYR A 232 8.91 -10.97 11.84
C TYR A 232 10.25 -10.91 12.59
N VAL A 233 10.44 -11.82 13.53
CA VAL A 233 11.69 -11.98 14.29
C VAL A 233 12.16 -13.43 14.17
N PRO A 234 13.43 -13.73 13.82
CA PRO A 234 13.91 -15.09 13.62
C PRO A 234 14.23 -15.82 14.95
N VAL A 235 13.28 -15.76 15.90
CA VAL A 235 13.26 -16.49 17.19
C VAL A 235 12.44 -17.77 17.03
N GLY A 236 12.77 -18.83 17.77
CA GLY A 236 12.15 -20.15 17.59
C GLY A 236 12.77 -20.90 16.41
N ASP A 237 12.14 -22.01 16.00
CA ASP A 237 12.70 -22.85 14.93
C ASP A 237 12.33 -22.35 13.52
N GLY A 238 11.11 -21.81 13.35
CA GLY A 238 10.61 -21.23 12.10
C GLY A 238 10.58 -19.70 12.05
N GLY A 239 10.87 -19.03 13.16
CA GLY A 239 10.62 -17.61 13.37
C GLY A 239 9.29 -17.33 14.07
N MET A 240 9.13 -16.11 14.58
CA MET A 240 7.93 -15.62 15.25
C MET A 240 7.43 -14.33 14.61
N LEU A 241 6.11 -14.17 14.53
CA LEU A 241 5.48 -12.87 14.31
C LEU A 241 5.24 -12.20 15.67
N VAL A 242 5.47 -10.89 15.74
CA VAL A 242 5.29 -10.08 16.94
C VAL A 242 4.30 -8.96 16.60
N TYR A 243 3.11 -8.99 17.21
CA TYR A 243 2.05 -7.99 17.04
C TYR A 243 1.81 -7.21 18.33
N PHE A 244 1.55 -5.91 18.21
CA PHE A 244 1.17 -5.04 19.33
C PHE A 244 0.49 -3.74 18.85
N GLY A 245 -0.21 -3.08 19.77
CA GLY A 245 -0.90 -1.81 19.56
C GLY A 245 -2.09 -1.90 18.59
N GLY A 246 -2.56 -0.74 18.15
CA GLY A 246 -3.77 -0.62 17.34
C GLY A 246 -5.04 -0.53 18.18
N ILE A 247 -6.14 -1.04 17.64
CA ILE A 247 -7.45 -1.12 18.29
C ILE A 247 -7.88 -2.58 18.45
N ARG A 248 -8.79 -2.83 19.38
CA ARG A 248 -9.51 -4.10 19.57
C ARG A 248 -11.00 -3.86 19.76
N ALA A 249 -11.84 -4.73 19.21
CA ALA A 249 -13.28 -4.67 19.35
C ALA A 249 -13.72 -4.89 20.82
N THR A 250 -14.68 -4.10 21.30
CA THR A 250 -15.29 -4.25 22.63
C THR A 250 -16.69 -4.90 22.57
N GLY A 251 -17.20 -5.13 21.35
CA GLY A 251 -18.58 -5.54 21.09
C GLY A 251 -19.51 -4.33 20.88
N ASN A 252 -20.74 -4.58 20.42
CA ASN A 252 -21.71 -3.54 20.06
C ASN A 252 -21.15 -2.52 19.04
N ASP A 253 -20.47 -3.01 18.00
CA ASP A 253 -19.94 -2.21 16.89
C ASP A 253 -18.99 -1.07 17.35
N SER A 254 -18.24 -1.34 18.41
CA SER A 254 -17.31 -0.40 19.07
C SER A 254 -15.93 -1.04 19.32
N TRP A 255 -14.94 -0.19 19.54
CA TRP A 255 -13.54 -0.55 19.77
C TRP A 255 -12.90 0.30 20.88
N GLU A 256 -11.81 -0.21 21.43
CA GLU A 256 -10.90 0.49 22.35
C GLU A 256 -9.46 0.29 21.87
N ALA A 257 -8.51 1.06 22.37
CA ALA A 257 -7.10 0.86 22.01
C ALA A 257 -6.53 -0.44 22.62
N GLN A 258 -5.81 -1.21 21.81
CA GLN A 258 -5.11 -2.43 22.24
C GLN A 258 -3.93 -2.03 23.15
N PRO A 259 -3.84 -2.55 24.40
CA PRO A 259 -2.78 -2.18 25.34
C PRO A 259 -1.37 -2.41 24.78
N MET A 260 -0.51 -1.39 24.88
CA MET A 260 0.88 -1.44 24.38
C MET A 260 1.81 -2.34 25.23
N GLU A 261 1.36 -2.78 26.40
CA GLU A 261 2.04 -3.81 27.19
C GLU A 261 1.72 -5.24 26.73
N GLU A 262 0.56 -5.50 26.10
CA GLU A 262 0.19 -6.83 25.61
C GLU A 262 0.89 -7.13 24.27
N ILE A 263 1.98 -7.89 24.30
CA ILE A 263 2.70 -8.30 23.08
C ILE A 263 2.23 -9.69 22.65
N MET A 264 1.63 -9.78 21.47
CA MET A 264 1.15 -11.03 20.87
C MET A 264 2.26 -11.66 20.04
N LEU A 265 2.50 -12.95 20.26
CA LEU A 265 3.55 -13.73 19.60
C LEU A 265 2.92 -14.90 18.86
N TYR A 266 3.25 -15.09 17.59
CA TYR A 266 2.82 -16.26 16.81
C TYR A 266 4.02 -17.07 16.36
N ASP A 267 4.15 -18.31 16.83
CA ASP A 267 5.15 -19.27 16.34
C ASP A 267 4.72 -19.77 14.95
N VAL A 268 5.44 -19.32 13.93
CA VAL A 268 5.16 -19.60 12.51
C VAL A 268 5.22 -21.11 12.20
N LEU A 269 5.99 -21.88 12.96
CA LEU A 269 6.15 -23.32 12.71
C LEU A 269 5.04 -24.15 13.36
N SER A 270 4.63 -23.82 14.58
CA SER A 270 3.61 -24.58 15.31
C SER A 270 2.18 -24.04 15.13
N GLY A 271 2.02 -22.82 14.61
CA GLY A 271 0.73 -22.13 14.51
C GLY A 271 0.14 -21.73 15.86
N LYS A 272 0.98 -21.54 16.88
CA LYS A 272 0.53 -21.20 18.24
C LYS A 272 0.68 -19.72 18.53
N PHE A 273 -0.33 -19.15 19.17
CA PHE A 273 -0.25 -17.84 19.80
C PHE A 273 0.19 -17.91 21.26
N TYR A 274 0.89 -16.86 21.68
CA TYR A 274 1.21 -16.54 23.06
C TYR A 274 0.98 -15.04 23.28
N ILE A 275 0.68 -14.64 24.51
CA ILE A 275 0.71 -13.24 24.95
C ILE A 275 1.83 -13.13 25.98
N GLN A 276 2.63 -12.08 25.87
CA GLN A 276 3.67 -11.73 26.83
C GLN A 276 3.53 -10.26 27.19
N ASN A 277 3.28 -9.97 28.47
CA ASN A 277 3.24 -8.61 28.95
C ASN A 277 4.67 -8.02 28.98
N ALA A 278 4.80 -6.83 28.41
CA ALA A 278 6.01 -6.03 28.41
C ALA A 278 6.04 -5.06 29.60
N THR A 279 7.25 -4.65 29.98
CA THR A 279 7.51 -3.76 31.13
C THR A 279 8.38 -2.57 30.72
N GLY A 280 8.87 -1.77 31.67
CA GLY A 280 9.71 -0.61 31.39
C GLY A 280 8.90 0.65 31.07
N ASN A 281 9.35 1.43 30.09
CA ASN A 281 8.63 2.62 29.62
C ASN A 281 7.58 2.23 28.57
N VAL A 282 6.49 1.59 28.99
CA VAL A 282 5.39 1.24 28.07
C VAL A 282 4.87 2.52 27.38
N PRO A 283 4.72 2.53 26.04
CA PRO A 283 4.14 3.66 25.31
C PRO A 283 2.68 3.90 25.69
N GLU A 284 2.22 5.15 25.55
CA GLU A 284 0.80 5.48 25.54
C GLU A 284 0.07 4.70 24.44
N VAL A 285 -1.18 4.31 24.69
CA VAL A 285 -2.01 3.55 23.74
C VAL A 285 -2.16 4.30 22.41
N ARG A 286 -1.94 3.59 21.30
CA ARG A 286 -1.76 4.18 19.98
C ARG A 286 -2.05 3.21 18.84
N ARG A 287 -2.41 3.78 17.71
CA ARG A 287 -2.82 3.12 16.46
C ARG A 287 -2.21 3.84 15.25
N ARG A 288 -2.22 3.24 14.05
CA ARG A 288 -1.70 3.86 12.80
C ARG A 288 -0.25 4.38 12.90
N PHE A 289 0.57 3.77 13.77
CA PHE A 289 2.02 3.98 13.84
C PHE A 289 2.75 3.02 12.89
N CYS A 290 4.06 3.17 12.74
CA CYS A 290 4.89 2.15 12.11
C CYS A 290 5.99 1.66 13.03
N ALA A 291 6.50 0.46 12.74
CA ALA A 291 7.66 -0.10 13.41
C ALA A 291 8.51 -0.95 12.47
N GLY A 292 9.78 -1.09 12.84
CA GLY A 292 10.76 -1.93 12.16
C GLY A 292 11.64 -2.67 13.16
N VAL A 293 12.20 -3.81 12.78
CA VAL A 293 12.99 -4.67 13.68
C VAL A 293 14.40 -4.92 13.15
N THR A 294 15.36 -4.96 14.06
CA THR A 294 16.76 -5.32 13.76
C THR A 294 17.42 -6.04 14.94
N TRP A 295 18.57 -6.66 14.68
CA TRP A 295 19.37 -7.42 15.62
C TRP A 295 20.85 -7.39 15.21
N VAL A 296 21.73 -7.75 16.14
CA VAL A 296 23.16 -7.99 15.83
C VAL A 296 23.38 -9.42 15.35
N GLU A 297 24.52 -9.66 14.69
CA GLU A 297 24.95 -10.95 14.12
C GLU A 297 24.80 -12.14 15.10
N ASP A 298 25.10 -11.92 16.39
CA ASP A 298 24.99 -12.98 17.40
C ASP A 298 23.56 -13.28 17.85
N GLN A 299 22.57 -12.50 17.39
CA GLN A 299 21.13 -12.65 17.69
C GLN A 299 20.83 -12.86 19.19
N SER A 300 21.62 -12.22 20.06
CA SER A 300 21.41 -12.27 21.52
C SER A 300 20.31 -11.34 22.00
N SER A 301 20.01 -10.28 21.23
CA SER A 301 18.82 -9.45 21.39
C SER A 301 18.24 -9.01 20.05
N TYR A 302 16.93 -8.79 20.04
CA TYR A 302 16.17 -8.25 18.91
C TYR A 302 15.46 -6.98 19.38
N ASN A 303 15.46 -5.94 18.54
CA ASN A 303 15.05 -4.60 18.93
C ASN A 303 14.06 -4.07 17.90
N ILE A 304 12.82 -3.88 18.34
CA ILE A 304 11.71 -3.38 17.51
C ILE A 304 11.53 -1.90 17.82
N TYR A 305 11.74 -1.05 16.81
CA TYR A 305 11.68 0.40 16.90
C TYR A 305 10.33 0.87 16.41
N LEU A 306 9.57 1.55 17.26
CA LEU A 306 8.30 2.21 16.96
C LEU A 306 8.52 3.70 16.76
N TYR A 307 7.74 4.28 15.84
CA TYR A 307 7.64 5.73 15.69
C TYR A 307 6.18 6.22 15.60
N GLY A 308 5.88 7.27 16.37
CA GLY A 308 4.67 8.07 16.27
C GLY A 308 3.34 7.30 16.42
N GLY A 309 2.33 7.68 15.62
CA GLY A 309 0.98 7.08 15.62
C GLY A 309 -0.13 8.05 16.01
N ALA A 310 -1.38 7.65 15.83
CA ALA A 310 -2.56 8.31 16.39
C ALA A 310 -2.84 7.80 17.80
N GLY A 311 -3.41 8.63 18.67
CA GLY A 311 -3.99 8.17 19.93
C GLY A 311 -5.29 7.40 19.73
N GLU A 312 -5.85 6.91 20.83
CA GLU A 312 -7.15 6.24 20.87
C GLU A 312 -8.28 7.14 20.33
N GLU A 313 -8.38 8.38 20.82
CA GLU A 313 -9.42 9.33 20.42
C GLU A 313 -9.39 9.63 18.91
N GLU A 314 -10.59 9.72 18.31
CA GLU A 314 -10.75 10.23 16.95
C GLU A 314 -10.35 11.71 16.86
N GLY A 315 -9.62 12.09 15.82
CA GLY A 315 -9.01 13.42 15.72
C GLY A 315 -7.82 13.67 16.66
N SER A 316 -7.28 12.63 17.32
CA SER A 316 -6.03 12.73 18.09
C SER A 316 -4.91 13.34 17.24
N ILE A 317 -4.19 14.32 17.80
CA ILE A 317 -3.04 14.95 17.12
C ILE A 317 -1.90 13.96 16.84
N GLY A 318 -1.89 12.81 17.55
CA GLY A 318 -0.91 11.74 17.40
C GLY A 318 0.38 11.94 18.19
N PHE A 319 1.42 11.22 17.74
CA PHE A 319 2.74 11.16 18.35
C PHE A 319 3.86 11.27 17.30
N ASP A 320 5.06 11.60 17.77
CA ASP A 320 6.36 11.70 17.09
C ASP A 320 7.51 11.34 18.06
N ASP A 321 7.19 10.55 19.08
CA ASP A 321 8.18 9.90 19.94
C ASP A 321 8.65 8.56 19.35
N ILE A 322 9.82 8.11 19.82
CA ILE A 322 10.47 6.87 19.40
C ILE A 322 10.59 5.95 20.60
N TYR A 323 10.17 4.71 20.42
CA TYR A 323 10.24 3.65 21.42
C TYR A 323 10.96 2.42 20.88
N ILE A 324 11.60 1.65 21.77
CA ILE A 324 12.23 0.37 21.44
C ILE A 324 11.65 -0.71 22.35
N LEU A 325 11.04 -1.74 21.77
CA LEU A 325 10.71 -2.99 22.46
C LEU A 325 11.89 -3.97 22.29
N THR A 326 12.41 -4.45 23.41
CA THR A 326 13.57 -5.35 23.44
C THR A 326 13.15 -6.80 23.70
N LEU A 327 13.59 -7.74 22.86
CA LEU A 327 13.46 -9.18 23.07
C LEU A 327 14.86 -9.78 23.37
N PRO A 328 14.97 -10.78 24.27
CA PRO A 328 13.89 -11.51 24.96
C PRO A 328 13.46 -10.89 26.31
N THR A 329 13.84 -9.65 26.61
CA THR A 329 13.53 -8.98 27.88
C THR A 329 12.09 -8.49 28.02
N PHE A 330 11.37 -8.29 26.90
CA PHE A 330 10.05 -7.64 26.84
C PHE A 330 10.02 -6.36 27.69
N GLU A 331 10.99 -5.49 27.44
CA GLU A 331 11.14 -4.22 28.14
C GLU A 331 11.16 -3.08 27.10
N TRP A 332 10.22 -2.16 27.24
CA TRP A 332 10.07 -0.96 26.44
C TRP A 332 11.01 0.16 26.92
N ILE A 333 11.62 0.86 25.98
CA ILE A 333 12.55 1.97 26.21
C ILE A 333 12.05 3.19 25.44
N ARG A 334 11.86 4.33 26.10
CA ARG A 334 11.64 5.62 25.42
C ARG A 334 12.99 6.14 24.91
N MET A 335 13.16 6.18 23.58
CA MET A 335 14.41 6.59 22.92
C MET A 335 14.43 8.09 22.61
N TYR A 336 13.26 8.68 22.35
CA TYR A 336 13.08 10.11 22.05
C TYR A 336 11.63 10.53 22.31
N PRO A 337 11.35 11.76 22.82
CA PRO A 337 12.27 12.61 23.56
C PRO A 337 12.77 11.94 24.85
N THR A 338 13.98 12.27 25.29
CA THR A 338 14.62 11.65 26.47
C THR A 338 14.42 12.43 27.77
N ASP A 339 13.96 13.67 27.67
CA ASP A 339 13.88 14.67 28.74
C ASP A 339 12.44 15.02 29.15
N THR A 340 11.44 14.55 28.41
CA THR A 340 10.01 14.74 28.72
C THR A 340 9.20 13.47 28.50
N ASN A 341 8.12 13.33 29.25
CA ASN A 341 7.07 12.33 29.01
C ASN A 341 6.03 12.86 28.00
N LYS A 342 6.47 13.66 27.03
CA LYS A 342 5.61 14.22 25.98
C LYS A 342 6.15 13.79 24.63
N THR A 343 5.25 13.73 23.65
CA THR A 343 5.64 13.71 22.25
C THR A 343 6.45 14.96 21.89
N GLY A 344 7.13 14.92 20.74
CA GLY A 344 7.86 16.04 20.18
C GLY A 344 6.95 17.16 19.63
N SER A 345 7.36 17.74 18.50
CA SER A 345 6.75 18.96 17.94
C SER A 345 5.97 18.72 16.63
N PHE A 346 6.08 17.54 16.05
CA PHE A 346 5.51 17.20 14.75
C PHE A 346 4.73 15.87 14.82
N PRO A 347 3.74 15.71 15.71
CA PRO A 347 2.99 14.46 15.79
C PRO A 347 2.22 14.16 14.49
N HIS A 348 2.28 12.90 14.05
CA HIS A 348 1.62 12.41 12.83
C HIS A 348 1.35 10.89 12.91
N HIS A 349 0.63 10.37 11.91
CA HIS A 349 0.30 8.94 11.81
C HIS A 349 0.09 8.50 10.35
N SER A 350 -0.27 7.22 10.14
CA SER A 350 -0.57 6.64 8.83
C SER A 350 0.58 6.70 7.82
N PHE A 351 1.79 6.40 8.29
CA PHE A 351 3.03 6.38 7.52
C PHE A 351 3.68 4.98 7.52
N THR A 352 4.74 4.79 6.75
CA THR A 352 5.42 3.48 6.64
C THR A 352 6.84 3.49 7.21
N CYS A 353 7.24 2.36 7.80
CA CYS A 353 8.59 2.10 8.32
C CYS A 353 9.27 1.03 7.47
N ASN A 354 10.49 1.26 7.01
CA ASN A 354 11.30 0.25 6.33
C ASN A 354 12.71 0.21 6.89
N VAL A 355 13.10 -0.90 7.54
CA VAL A 355 14.49 -1.14 7.94
C VAL A 355 15.31 -1.48 6.70
N VAL A 356 16.40 -0.76 6.51
CA VAL A 356 17.36 -0.94 5.41
C VAL A 356 18.75 -1.18 5.97
N ASN A 357 19.52 -2.03 5.29
CA ASN A 357 20.93 -2.29 5.59
C ASN A 357 21.17 -2.71 7.07
N GLU A 358 20.16 -3.33 7.70
CA GLU A 358 20.05 -3.69 9.12
C GLU A 358 20.11 -2.51 10.12
N ALA A 359 20.77 -1.40 9.78
CA ALA A 359 21.18 -0.37 10.72
C ALA A 359 20.30 0.90 10.75
N GLN A 360 19.50 1.12 9.72
CA GLN A 360 18.75 2.37 9.49
C GLN A 360 17.30 2.05 9.19
N MET A 361 16.39 2.98 9.47
CA MET A 361 14.97 2.84 9.14
C MET A 361 14.44 4.11 8.49
N PHE A 362 13.88 4.00 7.28
CA PHE A 362 13.09 5.06 6.70
C PHE A 362 11.73 5.13 7.38
N VAL A 363 11.32 6.34 7.74
CA VAL A 363 9.93 6.71 8.02
C VAL A 363 9.49 7.57 6.84
N HIS A 364 8.46 7.14 6.11
CA HIS A 364 7.99 7.86 4.92
C HIS A 364 6.61 8.47 5.15
N GLY A 365 6.50 9.80 5.03
CA GLY A 365 5.24 10.53 4.98
C GLY A 365 4.47 10.57 6.30
N GLY A 366 3.17 10.78 6.18
CA GLY A 366 2.19 10.78 7.27
C GLY A 366 1.07 11.78 7.05
N PHE A 367 0.00 11.61 7.83
CA PHE A 367 -1.03 12.61 8.02
C PHE A 367 -0.67 13.44 9.26
N PHE A 368 -0.65 14.77 9.11
CA PHE A 368 -0.22 15.72 10.14
C PHE A 368 -1.42 16.56 10.59
N PRO A 369 -2.08 16.25 11.72
CA PRO A 369 -3.34 16.90 12.09
C PRO A 369 -3.22 18.40 12.45
N LEU A 370 -2.01 18.90 12.72
CA LEU A 370 -1.79 20.24 13.26
C LEU A 370 -1.71 21.38 12.22
N ASN A 371 -1.44 21.08 10.95
CA ASN A 371 -1.22 22.07 9.89
C ASN A 371 -1.13 21.40 8.52
N ASP A 372 -1.10 22.19 7.43
CA ASP A 372 -0.99 21.73 6.04
C ASP A 372 0.43 21.88 5.41
N VAL A 373 1.48 22.09 6.22
CA VAL A 373 2.85 22.31 5.72
C VAL A 373 3.41 21.03 5.07
N CYS A 374 3.91 21.13 3.83
CA CYS A 374 4.50 20.00 3.11
C CYS A 374 5.61 19.30 3.90
N ASP A 375 5.59 17.97 3.86
CA ASP A 375 6.49 17.10 4.61
C ASP A 375 7.83 16.97 3.88
N VAL A 376 8.82 17.74 4.35
CA VAL A 376 10.20 17.80 3.83
C VAL A 376 10.28 17.62 2.30
N PRO A 377 9.71 18.53 1.49
CA PRO A 377 9.50 18.31 0.06
C PRO A 377 10.79 18.03 -0.72
N ASP A 378 11.93 18.66 -0.35
CA ASP A 378 13.27 18.39 -0.91
C ASP A 378 13.81 16.97 -0.61
N GLN A 379 13.15 16.25 0.31
CA GLN A 379 13.42 14.86 0.70
C GLN A 379 12.21 13.94 0.41
N TRP A 380 11.17 14.45 -0.25
CA TRP A 380 9.97 13.70 -0.66
C TRP A 380 9.23 12.99 0.49
N GLY A 381 9.25 13.58 1.69
CA GLY A 381 8.67 13.02 2.90
C GLY A 381 9.49 11.89 3.55
N LEU A 382 10.73 11.66 3.11
CA LEU A 382 11.62 10.69 3.75
C LEU A 382 12.32 11.29 4.97
N HIS A 383 12.10 10.64 6.12
CA HIS A 383 12.88 10.82 7.34
C HIS A 383 13.68 9.54 7.59
N LEU A 384 14.87 9.62 8.18
CA LEU A 384 15.69 8.44 8.46
C LEU A 384 16.14 8.38 9.92
N MET A 385 15.85 7.24 10.54
CA MET A 385 16.28 6.88 11.88
C MET A 385 17.53 6.00 11.85
N ASP A 386 18.60 6.44 12.52
CA ASP A 386 19.77 5.63 12.86
C ASP A 386 19.47 4.79 14.11
N LEU A 387 19.13 3.52 13.88
CA LEU A 387 18.69 2.60 14.94
C LEU A 387 19.78 2.40 16.02
N GLY A 388 21.06 2.43 15.62
CA GLY A 388 22.21 2.31 16.53
C GLY A 388 22.63 3.63 17.18
N ARG A 389 22.11 4.78 16.72
CA ARG A 389 22.61 6.15 17.00
C ARG A 389 24.13 6.27 16.88
N GLN A 390 24.72 5.59 15.90
CA GLN A 390 26.14 5.67 15.57
C GLN A 390 26.40 6.77 14.54
N ASN A 391 25.98 7.97 14.90
CA ASN A 391 26.23 9.18 14.14
C ASN A 391 26.95 10.23 14.98
N LYS A 392 27.43 11.27 14.31
CA LYS A 392 28.18 12.38 14.89
C LYS A 392 27.48 13.04 16.09
N ASN A 393 26.14 13.10 16.04
CA ASN A 393 25.31 13.79 17.03
C ASN A 393 24.78 12.85 18.12
N LYS A 394 24.88 11.53 17.93
CA LYS A 394 24.23 10.48 18.74
C LYS A 394 22.70 10.66 18.81
N ALA A 395 22.12 11.27 17.77
CA ALA A 395 20.71 11.54 17.64
C ALA A 395 19.99 10.33 17.01
N PRO A 396 18.67 10.14 17.23
CA PRO A 396 17.89 9.15 16.50
C PRO A 396 17.81 9.48 15.00
N TRP A 397 17.65 10.75 14.65
CA TRP A 397 17.50 11.22 13.26
C TRP A 397 18.85 11.54 12.63
N ASP A 398 19.04 11.13 11.38
CA ASP A 398 20.20 11.47 10.56
C ASP A 398 19.85 11.46 9.05
N LEU A 399 20.84 11.73 8.19
CA LEU A 399 20.76 11.54 6.75
C LEU A 399 21.15 10.09 6.36
N TYR A 400 20.76 9.65 5.16
CA TYR A 400 20.96 8.27 4.73
C TYR A 400 22.43 7.98 4.36
N GLU A 401 22.98 6.93 4.97
CA GLU A 401 24.33 6.40 4.70
C GLU A 401 24.23 5.02 4.01
N PRO A 402 24.44 4.90 2.68
CA PRO A 402 24.36 3.61 1.98
C PRO A 402 25.35 2.56 2.51
N ASP A 403 26.56 2.97 2.87
CA ASP A 403 27.62 2.09 3.39
C ASP A 403 27.38 1.61 4.84
N LYS A 404 26.34 2.13 5.52
CA LYS A 404 26.00 1.78 6.91
C LYS A 404 25.17 0.51 6.95
N THR A 405 25.86 -0.61 6.76
CA THR A 405 25.30 -1.97 6.60
C THR A 405 25.46 -2.86 7.83
N LYS A 406 25.66 -2.29 9.02
CA LYS A 406 25.78 -3.05 10.26
C LYS A 406 25.10 -2.34 11.42
N TYR A 407 24.08 -3.00 11.98
CA TYR A 407 23.48 -2.58 13.24
C TYR A 407 24.47 -2.76 14.41
N VAL A 408 24.38 -1.87 15.40
CA VAL A 408 24.99 -2.06 16.72
C VAL A 408 23.98 -1.71 17.81
N VAL A 409 24.07 -2.40 18.93
CA VAL A 409 23.17 -2.20 20.06
C VAL A 409 23.42 -0.81 20.67
N PRO A 410 22.43 0.11 20.70
CA PRO A 410 22.61 1.43 21.28
C PRO A 410 22.69 1.34 22.82
N THR A 411 23.36 2.32 23.45
CA THR A 411 23.63 2.32 24.90
C THR A 411 22.40 2.12 25.78
N ASP A 412 21.22 2.62 25.37
CA ASP A 412 20.00 2.48 26.17
C ASP A 412 19.45 1.05 26.14
N VAL A 413 19.56 0.35 25.00
CA VAL A 413 19.29 -1.09 24.91
C VAL A 413 20.32 -1.88 25.72
N ILE A 414 21.61 -1.55 25.67
CA ILE A 414 22.65 -2.23 26.47
C ILE A 414 22.35 -2.16 27.97
N LYS A 415 21.81 -1.04 28.50
CA LYS A 415 21.38 -0.95 29.91
C LYS A 415 20.28 -1.96 30.26
N VAL A 416 19.40 -2.24 29.32
CA VAL A 416 18.28 -3.17 29.46
C VAL A 416 18.73 -4.62 29.26
N VAL A 417 19.33 -4.98 28.13
CA VAL A 417 19.65 -6.38 27.78
C VAL A 417 21.01 -6.86 28.30
N GLY A 418 21.89 -5.93 28.69
CA GLY A 418 23.30 -6.18 28.99
C GLY A 418 24.16 -6.32 27.73
N GLY A 419 25.28 -7.04 27.84
CA GLY A 419 26.20 -7.24 26.72
C GLY A 419 26.99 -5.97 26.34
N ASN A 420 27.22 -5.78 25.04
CA ASN A 420 27.92 -4.64 24.47
C ASN A 420 27.36 -4.28 23.08
N LYS A 421 27.97 -3.29 22.40
CA LYS A 421 27.50 -2.78 21.09
C LYS A 421 27.42 -3.86 19.99
N ASP A 422 28.26 -4.89 20.06
CA ASP A 422 28.34 -5.96 19.05
C ASP A 422 27.51 -7.20 19.45
N GLY A 423 26.81 -7.17 20.60
CA GLY A 423 25.96 -8.26 21.10
C GLY A 423 26.37 -8.78 22.48
N GLY A 424 26.12 -10.07 22.72
CA GLY A 424 26.35 -10.74 24.00
C GLY A 424 25.37 -10.36 25.09
N ALA A 425 24.09 -10.12 24.75
CA ALA A 425 23.05 -9.82 25.74
C ALA A 425 23.02 -10.87 26.87
N THR A 426 22.91 -10.40 28.11
CA THR A 426 23.04 -11.24 29.32
C THR A 426 21.72 -11.45 30.06
N LYS A 427 20.72 -10.61 29.82
CA LYS A 427 19.34 -10.84 30.26
C LYS A 427 18.58 -11.56 29.15
N THR A 428 18.28 -12.84 29.36
CA THR A 428 17.71 -13.74 28.36
C THR A 428 16.20 -14.00 28.53
N LYS A 429 15.54 -13.22 29.38
CA LYS A 429 14.10 -13.29 29.69
C LYS A 429 13.64 -12.01 30.40
N PRO A 430 12.32 -11.75 30.53
CA PRO A 430 11.80 -10.64 31.32
C PRO A 430 12.14 -10.79 32.81
N ALA A 431 12.13 -9.68 33.54
CA ALA A 431 12.48 -9.66 34.96
C ALA A 431 11.54 -10.55 35.82
N GLY A 432 10.26 -10.67 35.43
CA GLY A 432 9.29 -11.57 36.06
C GLY A 432 9.35 -13.03 35.60
N GLY A 433 10.12 -13.34 34.56
CA GLY A 433 9.96 -14.58 33.78
C GLY A 433 9.08 -14.35 32.54
N PHE A 434 8.84 -15.41 31.77
CA PHE A 434 7.84 -15.39 30.69
C PHE A 434 6.48 -15.80 31.21
N ASP A 435 5.42 -15.30 30.58
CA ASP A 435 4.03 -15.55 30.96
C ASP A 435 3.55 -16.94 30.51
N HIS A 436 4.29 -17.59 29.59
CA HIS A 436 4.07 -18.96 29.16
C HIS A 436 5.37 -19.76 29.09
N ASP A 437 5.38 -20.98 29.63
CA ASP A 437 6.59 -21.80 29.79
C ASP A 437 7.32 -22.08 28.46
N ASP A 438 6.60 -22.38 27.38
CA ASP A 438 7.16 -22.63 26.04
C ASP A 438 8.12 -21.51 25.58
N LEU A 439 7.86 -20.25 25.95
CA LEU A 439 8.67 -19.11 25.55
C LEU A 439 10.10 -19.18 26.11
N ASN A 440 10.31 -19.81 27.29
CA ASN A 440 11.66 -20.05 27.82
C ASN A 440 12.51 -20.89 26.86
N ALA A 441 11.90 -21.81 26.12
CA ALA A 441 12.60 -22.63 25.14
C ALA A 441 12.70 -21.93 23.80
N LEU A 442 11.60 -21.36 23.30
CA LEU A 442 11.53 -20.74 21.97
C LEU A 442 12.47 -19.53 21.85
N MET A 443 12.55 -18.69 22.89
CA MET A 443 13.43 -17.50 22.94
C MET A 443 14.93 -17.82 22.96
N THR A 444 15.32 -19.09 23.14
CA THR A 444 16.72 -19.54 23.04
C THR A 444 17.09 -20.11 21.67
N ARG A 445 16.10 -20.30 20.78
CA ARG A 445 16.29 -20.86 19.43
C ARG A 445 16.31 -19.74 18.40
N LYS A 446 17.03 -19.99 17.31
CA LYS A 446 17.18 -19.10 16.16
C LYS A 446 16.60 -19.79 14.94
N ALA A 447 15.81 -19.07 14.15
CA ALA A 447 15.14 -19.63 13.00
C ALA A 447 16.15 -20.19 12.00
N SER A 448 16.02 -21.48 11.66
CA SER A 448 16.88 -22.15 10.69
C SER A 448 16.04 -22.63 9.51
N VAL A 449 15.74 -21.68 8.62
CA VAL A 449 14.96 -21.92 7.41
C VAL A 449 15.89 -22.35 6.29
N ALA A 450 15.55 -23.43 5.58
CA ALA A 450 16.27 -23.83 4.37
C ALA A 450 16.15 -22.74 3.30
N SER A 451 17.25 -22.42 2.61
CA SER A 451 17.25 -21.38 1.58
C SER A 451 16.27 -21.71 0.44
N ARG A 452 15.16 -20.98 0.39
CA ARG A 452 14.21 -21.01 -0.74
C ARG A 452 14.91 -20.58 -2.02
N THR A 453 14.78 -21.37 -3.07
CA THR A 453 15.30 -21.09 -4.41
C THR A 453 14.24 -20.39 -5.26
N PRO A 454 14.61 -19.48 -6.18
CA PRO A 454 13.66 -18.87 -7.10
C PRO A 454 12.90 -19.92 -7.93
N SER A 455 11.59 -19.69 -8.11
CA SER A 455 10.71 -20.51 -8.96
C SER A 455 10.75 -20.09 -10.44
N ARG A 456 11.48 -19.00 -10.74
CA ARG A 456 11.67 -18.41 -12.07
C ARG A 456 13.15 -18.06 -12.33
N GLU A 457 13.50 -17.79 -13.58
CA GLU A 457 14.83 -17.26 -13.92
C GLU A 457 14.99 -15.83 -13.40
N ILE A 458 16.05 -15.59 -12.63
CA ILE A 458 16.44 -14.27 -12.10
C ILE A 458 17.70 -13.80 -12.82
N PRO A 459 17.67 -12.69 -13.58
CA PRO A 459 18.85 -12.16 -14.26
C PRO A 459 20.00 -11.91 -13.27
N GLY A 460 21.17 -12.50 -13.55
CA GLY A 460 22.39 -12.29 -12.76
C GLY A 460 22.69 -13.34 -11.69
N ASN A 461 21.72 -14.15 -11.23
CA ASN A 461 21.97 -15.17 -10.20
C ASN A 461 22.55 -16.50 -10.75
N GLY A 462 23.25 -16.44 -11.88
CA GLY A 462 23.86 -17.59 -12.53
C GLY A 462 25.18 -17.99 -11.90
N GLY A 463 25.20 -19.07 -11.11
CA GLY A 463 26.44 -19.71 -10.67
C GLY A 463 27.32 -20.09 -11.88
N ASN A 464 28.64 -19.91 -11.75
CA ASN A 464 29.63 -20.14 -12.81
C ASN A 464 29.46 -21.50 -13.53
N GLY A 465 28.84 -21.48 -14.72
CA GLY A 465 28.44 -22.72 -15.40
C GLY A 465 27.80 -22.55 -16.78
N GLY A 466 28.10 -21.48 -17.52
CA GLY A 466 27.57 -21.26 -18.87
C GLY A 466 28.56 -20.47 -19.73
N SER A 467 28.76 -20.89 -20.98
CA SER A 467 29.70 -20.25 -21.89
C SER A 467 29.25 -18.84 -22.28
N ASN A 468 30.24 -17.95 -22.47
CA ASN A 468 30.03 -16.69 -23.18
C ASN A 468 29.73 -17.00 -24.66
N ASP A 469 28.48 -17.34 -24.97
CA ASP A 469 27.98 -17.57 -26.33
C ASP A 469 27.81 -16.23 -27.07
N LYS A 470 28.94 -15.55 -27.25
CA LYS A 470 29.09 -14.55 -28.30
C LYS A 470 28.81 -15.27 -29.61
N LEU A 471 27.75 -14.87 -30.31
CA LEU A 471 27.41 -15.37 -31.63
C LEU A 471 28.67 -15.48 -32.48
N SER A 472 28.99 -16.69 -32.93
CA SER A 472 30.13 -16.96 -33.80
C SER A 472 30.15 -15.94 -34.94
N THR A 473 31.34 -15.47 -35.32
CA THR A 473 31.50 -14.55 -36.44
C THR A 473 30.82 -15.08 -37.71
N GLY A 474 30.71 -16.41 -37.88
CA GLY A 474 29.95 -17.04 -38.96
C GLY A 474 28.43 -16.82 -38.90
N ALA A 475 27.83 -16.73 -37.71
CA ALA A 475 26.40 -16.41 -37.55
C ALA A 475 26.12 -14.93 -37.86
N ILE A 476 26.97 -14.02 -37.39
CA ILE A 476 26.88 -12.58 -37.69
C ILE A 476 27.05 -12.32 -39.20
N VAL A 477 28.03 -12.96 -39.83
CA VAL A 477 28.23 -12.92 -41.30
C VAL A 477 27.06 -13.57 -42.04
N GLY A 478 26.51 -14.67 -41.54
CA GLY A 478 25.33 -15.33 -42.12
C GLY A 478 24.09 -14.43 -42.18
N ILE A 479 23.80 -13.71 -41.08
CA ILE A 479 22.69 -12.75 -41.01
C ILE A 479 22.93 -11.57 -41.96
N ALA A 480 24.15 -11.02 -42.00
CA ALA A 480 24.49 -9.91 -42.89
C ALA A 480 24.38 -10.29 -44.38
N VAL A 481 24.86 -11.47 -44.78
CA VAL A 481 24.77 -11.97 -46.16
C VAL A 481 23.34 -12.32 -46.53
N GLY A 482 22.58 -12.98 -45.64
CA GLY A 482 21.16 -13.29 -45.85
C GLY A 482 20.31 -12.03 -46.04
N GLY A 483 20.51 -11.01 -45.20
CA GLY A 483 19.86 -9.70 -45.32
C GLY A 483 20.20 -9.01 -46.64
N ALA A 484 21.47 -8.98 -47.05
CA ALA A 484 21.89 -8.38 -48.31
C ALA A 484 21.25 -9.08 -49.53
N VAL A 485 21.20 -10.42 -49.55
CA VAL A 485 20.58 -11.18 -50.65
C VAL A 485 19.06 -10.94 -50.72
N ALA A 486 18.37 -10.92 -49.58
CA ALA A 486 16.93 -10.63 -49.53
C ALA A 486 16.62 -9.19 -50.02
N LEU A 487 17.43 -8.21 -49.63
CA LEU A 487 17.25 -6.81 -50.00
C LEU A 487 17.54 -6.58 -51.49
N ILE A 488 18.57 -7.24 -52.05
CA ILE A 488 18.83 -7.25 -53.50
C ILE A 488 17.67 -7.90 -54.27
N ALA A 489 17.15 -9.04 -53.80
CA ALA A 489 16.01 -9.70 -54.43
C ALA A 489 14.75 -8.81 -54.42
N ALA A 490 14.48 -8.11 -53.31
CA ALA A 490 13.38 -7.15 -53.20
C ALA A 490 13.56 -5.97 -54.19
N LEU A 491 14.75 -5.39 -54.27
CA LEU A 491 15.04 -4.29 -55.21
C LEU A 491 14.92 -4.72 -56.68
N VAL A 492 15.36 -5.93 -57.04
CA VAL A 492 15.15 -6.49 -58.38
C VAL A 492 13.66 -6.73 -58.66
N GLY A 493 12.90 -7.24 -57.68
CA GLY A 493 11.44 -7.38 -57.77
C GLY A 493 10.74 -6.05 -58.04
N VAL A 494 11.04 -5.01 -57.25
CA VAL A 494 10.51 -3.65 -57.43
C VAL A 494 10.90 -3.08 -58.80
N PHE A 495 12.17 -3.23 -59.23
CA PHE A 495 12.61 -2.76 -60.54
C PHE A 495 11.88 -3.47 -61.69
N CYS A 496 11.66 -4.78 -61.61
CA CYS A 496 10.89 -5.54 -62.57
C CYS A 496 9.41 -5.10 -62.62
N LEU A 497 8.79 -4.84 -61.46
CA LEU A 497 7.41 -4.34 -61.38
C LEU A 497 7.29 -2.93 -61.97
N VAL A 498 8.18 -2.00 -61.62
CA VAL A 498 8.23 -0.64 -62.19
C VAL A 498 8.45 -0.69 -63.71
N ARG A 499 9.34 -1.57 -64.21
CA ARG A 499 9.58 -1.74 -65.65
C ARG A 499 8.37 -2.37 -66.37
N ARG A 500 7.60 -3.23 -65.71
CA ARG A 500 6.35 -3.81 -66.23
C ARG A 500 5.21 -2.77 -66.24
N HIS A 501 5.14 -1.90 -65.23
CA HIS A 501 4.14 -0.83 -65.15
C HIS A 501 4.41 0.29 -66.17
N ARG A 502 5.67 0.72 -66.32
CA ARG A 502 6.08 1.72 -67.34
C ARG A 502 5.93 1.22 -68.79
N ARG A 503 5.78 -0.09 -69.01
CA ARG A 503 5.44 -0.69 -70.32
C ARG A 503 3.94 -0.87 -70.57
N ARG A 504 3.06 -0.55 -69.61
CA ARG A 504 1.60 -0.66 -69.76
C ARG A 504 0.87 0.68 -69.90
N ASN A 505 1.48 1.80 -69.50
CA ASN A 505 0.91 3.15 -69.67
C ASN A 505 1.16 3.76 -71.07
N THR A 506 1.02 2.97 -72.14
CA THR A 506 1.04 3.49 -73.51
C THR A 506 0.09 2.72 -74.43
N ARG A 507 -1.18 2.61 -74.01
CA ARG A 507 -2.31 2.38 -74.92
C ARG A 507 -3.65 2.76 -74.28
N THR A 508 -4.31 3.72 -74.93
CA THR A 508 -5.77 3.90 -75.02
C THR A 508 -6.54 4.20 -73.72
N GLY A 509 -6.96 5.46 -73.59
CA GLY A 509 -8.23 5.79 -72.94
C GLY A 509 -9.16 6.43 -73.99
N SER A 510 -10.48 6.18 -73.91
CA SER A 510 -11.60 7.04 -74.37
C SER A 510 -12.92 6.27 -74.46
N GLN A 511 -14.02 6.92 -74.03
CA GLN A 511 -15.43 6.68 -74.43
C GLN A 511 -16.07 5.33 -74.00
N GLN A 512 -17.38 5.22 -73.74
CA GLN A 512 -18.47 6.21 -73.67
C GLN A 512 -19.60 5.70 -72.72
N ALA A 513 -20.55 6.56 -72.37
CA ALA A 513 -21.75 6.21 -71.59
C ALA A 513 -23.02 6.16 -72.46
N MET A 514 -24.03 5.35 -72.10
CA MET A 514 -25.44 5.68 -72.42
C MET A 514 -26.51 4.94 -71.57
N SER A 515 -27.57 5.69 -71.26
CA SER A 515 -29.00 5.31 -71.12
C SER A 515 -29.50 4.25 -70.09
N GLN A 516 -30.15 4.80 -69.05
CA GLN A 516 -31.46 4.42 -68.44
C GLN A 516 -32.53 3.98 -69.48
N PRO A 517 -33.61 3.20 -69.13
CA PRO A 517 -34.55 3.55 -68.06
C PRO A 517 -35.13 2.43 -67.15
N TYR A 518 -35.76 2.90 -66.07
CA TYR A 518 -36.62 2.23 -65.09
C TYR A 518 -37.67 1.26 -65.67
N ASP A 519 -38.03 0.23 -64.88
CA ASP A 519 -39.44 0.05 -64.48
C ASP A 519 -39.62 -0.74 -63.16
N TYR A 520 -40.81 -0.62 -62.56
CA TYR A 520 -41.19 -1.11 -61.22
C TYR A 520 -41.80 -2.52 -61.26
N HIS A 521 -41.49 -3.41 -60.28
CA HIS A 521 -42.46 -4.26 -59.53
C HIS A 521 -41.81 -5.39 -58.68
N HIS A 522 -42.20 -5.43 -57.39
CA HIS A 522 -42.36 -6.66 -56.59
C HIS A 522 -43.68 -7.38 -57.00
N PRO A 523 -43.92 -8.70 -56.74
CA PRO A 523 -43.68 -9.36 -55.45
C PRO A 523 -43.37 -10.90 -55.40
N THR A 524 -43.10 -11.39 -54.18
CA THR A 524 -43.37 -12.75 -53.61
C THR A 524 -42.93 -14.07 -54.30
N HIS A 525 -42.04 -14.81 -53.58
CA HIS A 525 -42.12 -16.22 -53.08
C HIS A 525 -43.16 -17.24 -53.63
N PRO A 526 -43.00 -18.60 -53.43
CA PRO A 526 -41.88 -19.42 -52.90
C PRO A 526 -41.59 -20.75 -53.69
N SER A 527 -40.79 -21.66 -53.07
CA SER A 527 -40.80 -23.16 -53.23
C SER A 527 -40.01 -23.78 -54.42
N VAL A 528 -39.51 -25.04 -54.42
CA VAL A 528 -39.20 -26.07 -53.37
C VAL A 528 -38.27 -27.16 -53.97
N SER A 529 -37.29 -27.69 -53.21
CA SER A 529 -36.54 -28.98 -53.38
C SER A 529 -35.82 -29.29 -54.72
N SER A 530 -34.63 -29.91 -54.76
CA SER A 530 -34.38 -31.28 -54.28
C SER A 530 -32.92 -31.75 -54.54
N ASN A 531 -32.43 -32.70 -53.71
CA ASN A 531 -31.40 -33.74 -53.99
C ASN A 531 -29.94 -33.30 -54.35
N GLN A 532 -28.86 -34.05 -54.09
CA GLN A 532 -28.68 -35.44 -53.64
C GLN A 532 -27.27 -35.71 -53.02
N TYR A 533 -27.19 -36.57 -52.00
CA TYR A 533 -26.11 -37.54 -51.63
C TYR A 533 -24.59 -37.28 -51.84
N SER A 534 -23.86 -37.19 -50.71
CA SER A 534 -22.83 -38.13 -50.15
C SER A 534 -22.05 -39.13 -51.06
N PRO A 535 -20.81 -39.59 -50.70
CA PRO A 535 -20.34 -39.84 -49.31
C PRO A 535 -18.86 -39.51 -48.96
N GLY A 536 -18.54 -39.57 -47.66
CA GLY A 536 -17.16 -39.63 -47.11
C GLY A 536 -16.74 -41.05 -46.68
N PRO A 537 -15.52 -41.22 -46.13
CA PRO A 537 -15.37 -41.91 -44.82
C PRO A 537 -14.21 -41.35 -43.94
N TRP A 538 -14.03 -41.61 -42.64
CA TRP A 538 -14.79 -42.27 -41.55
C TRP A 538 -14.25 -41.76 -40.18
N SER A 539 -14.99 -41.99 -39.09
CA SER A 539 -14.64 -41.72 -37.66
C SER A 539 -14.12 -43.04 -36.98
N PRO A 540 -14.10 -43.31 -35.64
CA PRO A 540 -14.58 -42.59 -34.42
C PRO A 540 -13.55 -42.57 -33.23
N GLN A 541 -13.83 -41.99 -32.05
CA GLN A 541 -14.61 -42.57 -30.93
C GLN A 541 -15.08 -41.52 -29.89
N SER A 542 -15.96 -41.95 -28.99
CA SER A 542 -16.87 -41.15 -28.16
C SER A 542 -16.96 -41.63 -26.71
N SER A 543 -17.29 -40.75 -25.76
CA SER A 543 -18.15 -41.12 -24.61
C SER A 543 -18.72 -39.91 -23.86
N THR A 544 -20.03 -39.88 -23.70
CA THR A 544 -20.77 -39.07 -22.71
C THR A 544 -21.38 -40.01 -21.66
N PHE A 545 -21.46 -39.59 -20.39
CA PHE A 545 -22.33 -40.22 -19.38
C PHE A 545 -22.66 -39.28 -18.20
N THR A 546 -23.93 -39.28 -17.81
CA THR A 546 -24.55 -38.79 -16.56
C THR A 546 -25.84 -39.61 -16.36
N PRO A 547 -26.59 -39.53 -15.24
CA PRO A 547 -26.26 -39.25 -13.83
C PRO A 547 -26.68 -40.42 -12.88
N ALA A 548 -26.34 -40.39 -11.58
CA ALA A 548 -26.97 -41.28 -10.57
C ALA A 548 -26.85 -40.81 -9.09
N SER A 549 -27.97 -40.93 -8.36
CA SER A 549 -28.16 -40.90 -6.88
C SER A 549 -29.41 -41.77 -6.57
N PRO A 550 -29.84 -42.06 -5.31
CA PRO A 550 -29.23 -42.05 -3.97
C PRO A 550 -29.25 -43.49 -3.33
N PRO A 551 -29.18 -43.74 -1.98
CA PRO A 551 -30.31 -43.58 -1.02
C PRO A 551 -29.88 -43.19 0.44
N PRO A 552 -30.77 -43.14 1.48
CA PRO A 552 -30.62 -42.19 2.61
C PRO A 552 -30.54 -42.79 4.04
N PHE A 553 -30.07 -41.98 5.02
CA PHE A 553 -30.32 -42.17 6.46
C PHE A 553 -30.55 -40.80 7.15
N GLN A 554 -31.81 -40.51 7.54
CA GLN A 554 -32.33 -40.54 8.92
C GLN A 554 -31.99 -39.31 9.79
N SER A 555 -32.90 -38.35 9.77
CA SER A 555 -33.03 -37.31 10.79
C SER A 555 -33.69 -37.85 12.07
N ARG A 556 -33.24 -37.37 13.23
CA ARG A 556 -33.97 -37.51 14.51
C ARG A 556 -34.05 -36.14 15.18
N PRO A 557 -35.24 -35.65 15.58
CA PRO A 557 -35.37 -34.36 16.22
C PRO A 557 -34.95 -34.44 17.70
N GLN A 558 -34.26 -33.41 18.18
CA GLN A 558 -34.22 -33.09 19.61
C GLN A 558 -34.99 -31.80 19.87
N THR A 559 -36.18 -31.97 20.44
CA THR A 559 -36.89 -30.92 21.18
C THR A 559 -36.19 -30.65 22.50
N VAL A 560 -35.80 -29.40 22.75
CA VAL A 560 -35.58 -28.87 24.10
C VAL A 560 -36.51 -27.68 24.28
N GLN A 561 -37.21 -27.62 25.41
CA GLN A 561 -38.24 -26.62 25.69
C GLN A 561 -37.64 -25.27 26.11
N PRO A 562 -38.38 -24.16 25.91
CA PRO A 562 -37.98 -22.83 26.39
C PRO A 562 -38.07 -22.74 27.92
N HIS A 563 -37.09 -22.11 28.55
CA HIS A 563 -37.17 -21.77 29.97
C HIS A 563 -37.87 -20.41 30.14
N GLN A 564 -39.04 -20.42 30.78
CA GLN A 564 -39.71 -19.20 31.22
C GLN A 564 -39.12 -18.73 32.55
N GLY A 565 -38.51 -17.55 32.56
CA GLY A 565 -38.26 -16.77 33.78
C GLY A 565 -39.40 -15.78 34.04
N PRO A 566 -39.67 -15.40 35.30
CA PRO A 566 -40.78 -14.51 35.66
C PRO A 566 -40.54 -13.05 35.21
N PRO A 567 -41.61 -12.24 35.05
CA PRO A 567 -41.49 -10.86 34.62
C PRO A 567 -40.84 -9.98 35.69
N VAL A 568 -39.93 -9.10 35.29
CA VAL A 568 -39.38 -8.03 36.14
C VAL A 568 -40.21 -6.76 35.92
N GLU A 569 -40.68 -6.18 37.01
CA GLU A 569 -41.56 -5.00 36.98
C GLU A 569 -40.79 -3.70 36.72
N LEU A 570 -41.46 -2.75 36.05
CA LEU A 570 -41.02 -1.37 35.89
C LEU A 570 -41.30 -0.56 37.17
N PRO A 571 -40.34 0.21 37.71
CA PRO A 571 -40.63 1.33 38.59
C PRO A 571 -40.90 2.61 37.79
N SER A 572 -42.06 3.21 38.01
CA SER A 572 -42.45 4.52 37.47
C SER A 572 -42.13 5.68 38.42
N GLU A 573 -41.69 6.81 37.86
CA GLU A 573 -41.75 8.18 38.38
C GLU A 573 -41.07 8.53 39.73
N ASN A 574 -40.12 9.48 39.68
CA ASN A 574 -40.23 10.88 40.17
C ASN A 574 -38.88 11.58 39.85
N LEU A 575 -38.84 12.70 39.10
CA LEU A 575 -39.04 14.08 39.58
C LEU A 575 -38.21 14.40 40.84
N ASP A 576 -37.02 15.00 40.69
CA ASP A 576 -36.89 16.46 40.88
C ASP A 576 -35.52 17.09 40.53
N ASN A 577 -35.62 18.27 39.91
CA ASN A 577 -34.77 19.48 40.01
C ASN A 577 -33.28 19.63 39.54
N THR A 578 -33.12 20.71 38.75
CA THR A 578 -32.03 21.72 38.70
C THR A 578 -30.63 21.38 38.18
N GLY A 579 -30.14 22.17 37.20
CA GLY A 579 -28.70 22.30 36.95
C GLY A 579 -28.24 22.89 35.60
N HIS A 580 -28.67 24.10 35.23
CA HIS A 580 -28.04 24.99 34.23
C HIS A 580 -27.23 24.40 33.05
N MET A 581 -27.81 24.47 31.84
CA MET A 581 -27.01 24.68 30.62
C MET A 581 -26.70 26.19 30.46
N SER A 582 -25.55 26.51 29.88
CA SER A 582 -25.24 27.82 29.30
C SER A 582 -24.63 27.64 27.90
N PRO A 583 -25.11 28.34 26.86
CA PRO A 583 -24.63 28.19 25.47
C PRO A 583 -23.53 29.20 25.09
N HIS A 584 -22.96 28.99 23.89
CA HIS A 584 -21.88 29.76 23.23
C HIS A 584 -20.46 29.57 23.84
N GLY A 585 -19.40 29.38 23.07
CA GLY A 585 -19.33 29.17 21.62
C GLY A 585 -17.90 29.36 21.08
N SER A 586 -17.35 28.32 20.45
CA SER A 586 -16.24 28.44 19.50
C SER A 586 -16.41 27.37 18.42
N ASN A 587 -16.86 27.78 17.24
CA ASN A 587 -16.93 26.89 16.08
C ASN A 587 -15.51 26.69 15.54
N GLU A 588 -14.81 25.68 16.05
CA GLU A 588 -13.86 24.96 15.22
C GLU A 588 -14.66 24.00 14.31
N PRO A 589 -14.33 23.91 13.01
CA PRO A 589 -14.81 22.81 12.18
C PRO A 589 -14.26 21.49 12.71
N LYS A 590 -14.91 20.41 12.31
CA LYS A 590 -14.53 19.05 12.67
C LYS A 590 -14.41 18.23 11.33
N PHE A 591 -13.43 17.31 11.15
CA PHE A 591 -12.81 16.88 9.83
C PHE A 591 -12.54 15.36 9.64
N ASP A 592 -12.33 14.78 8.41
CA ASP A 592 -12.75 13.42 7.91
C ASP A 592 -11.79 12.17 7.76
N ALA A 593 -12.25 10.94 8.12
CA ALA A 593 -11.73 9.67 8.80
C ALA A 593 -10.43 9.00 8.34
N HIS A 594 -10.07 9.39 7.14
CA HIS A 594 -8.70 9.67 6.83
C HIS A 594 -8.29 10.97 7.65
N GLY A 595 -8.73 11.06 8.96
CA GLY A 595 -9.34 12.18 9.80
C GLY A 595 -10.49 11.72 10.81
N ASN A 596 -11.79 12.18 10.74
CA ASN A 596 -13.02 11.78 11.54
C ASN A 596 -13.83 12.83 12.36
N VAL A 597 -14.66 13.73 11.80
CA VAL A 597 -15.75 14.40 12.55
C VAL A 597 -16.93 15.09 11.75
N TRP A 598 -18.03 15.42 12.44
CA TRP A 598 -19.45 15.49 11.97
C TRP A 598 -20.27 16.79 12.29
N ILE A 599 -21.33 17.14 11.53
CA ILE A 599 -22.27 18.29 11.75
C ILE A 599 -23.79 17.96 11.44
N PRO A 600 -24.81 18.54 12.14
CA PRO A 600 -26.20 18.02 12.25
C PRO A 600 -27.30 18.63 11.34
N GLN A 601 -28.52 18.08 11.39
CA GLN A 601 -29.70 18.57 10.64
C GLN A 601 -30.63 19.58 11.38
N THR A 602 -30.71 20.79 10.78
CA THR A 602 -31.87 21.72 10.64
C THR A 602 -32.26 22.80 11.70
N GLU A 603 -32.73 23.94 11.17
CA GLU A 603 -33.01 25.28 11.76
C GLU A 603 -34.52 25.51 12.13
N PRO A 604 -35.08 26.75 12.38
CA PRO A 604 -34.49 28.10 12.57
C PRO A 604 -35.06 28.95 13.75
N GLY A 605 -34.34 30.04 14.11
CA GLY A 605 -34.77 31.04 15.12
C GLY A 605 -34.12 32.43 14.95
N TYR A 606 -34.87 33.50 15.21
CA TYR A 606 -34.58 34.89 14.77
C TYR A 606 -33.87 35.78 15.83
N PHE A 607 -33.18 36.84 15.39
CA PHE A 607 -32.44 37.91 16.12
C PHE A 607 -33.28 38.69 17.20
N PRO A 608 -32.77 39.67 18.02
CA PRO A 608 -31.49 40.45 17.94
C PRO A 608 -30.80 40.96 19.28
N THR A 609 -29.71 41.74 19.15
CA THR A 609 -29.16 42.84 20.05
C THR A 609 -28.89 42.57 21.56
N ASP A 610 -27.75 42.88 22.19
CA ASP A 610 -26.97 44.15 22.21
C ASP A 610 -25.56 44.02 22.89
N THR A 611 -24.68 45.01 22.69
CA THR A 611 -23.38 45.25 23.40
C THR A 611 -23.56 45.99 24.76
N PRO A 612 -22.56 46.49 25.55
CA PRO A 612 -21.06 46.55 25.44
C PRO A 612 -20.25 46.32 26.77
N HIS A 613 -18.95 46.73 26.78
CA HIS A 613 -18.02 47.02 27.92
C HIS A 613 -17.20 45.85 28.55
N GLU A 614 -15.94 46.02 29.01
CA GLU A 614 -14.84 47.01 28.79
C GLU A 614 -13.50 46.48 29.39
N LEU A 615 -12.39 47.22 29.20
CA LEU A 615 -11.02 47.11 29.78
C LEU A 615 -10.10 46.03 29.15
N ALA A 616 -9.04 46.33 28.36
CA ALA A 616 -7.88 47.25 28.53
C ALA A 616 -6.94 46.79 29.66
N THR A 617 -5.63 46.60 29.45
CA THR A 617 -4.61 47.52 28.87
C THR A 617 -3.43 46.72 28.25
N ASP A 618 -3.05 46.93 26.98
CA ASP A 618 -2.09 47.93 26.41
C ASP A 618 -0.72 48.04 27.10
N ARG A 619 0.34 47.57 26.42
CA ARG A 619 1.66 48.21 26.40
C ARG A 619 2.32 48.06 25.03
N ARG A 620 2.73 49.20 24.46
CA ARG A 620 3.14 49.41 23.06
C ARG A 620 4.66 49.50 22.87
N THR A 621 5.18 48.82 21.82
CA THR A 621 6.12 49.29 20.74
C THR A 621 7.32 50.21 21.06
N PRO A 622 8.48 50.14 20.34
CA PRO A 622 8.51 50.24 18.86
C PRO A 622 9.59 49.47 18.04
N GLN A 623 9.28 49.33 16.75
CA GLN A 623 10.20 48.94 15.65
C GLN A 623 11.00 50.15 15.12
N ILE A 624 12.18 49.90 14.55
CA ILE A 624 12.80 50.64 13.41
C ILE A 624 13.51 49.59 12.50
N PRO A 625 13.58 49.76 11.15
CA PRO A 625 13.75 48.62 10.21
C PRO A 625 15.05 48.61 9.38
N GLY A 626 15.33 47.51 8.64
CA GLY A 626 16.17 47.56 7.42
C GLY A 626 16.99 46.32 7.01
N GLU A 627 16.35 45.38 6.29
CA GLU A 627 16.86 44.60 5.11
C GLU A 627 18.22 43.81 5.15
N PRO A 628 18.51 42.93 4.16
CA PRO A 628 18.20 41.51 4.24
C PRO A 628 19.43 40.59 4.39
N ALA A 629 19.23 39.40 4.96
CA ALA A 629 20.24 38.34 4.97
C ALA A 629 19.63 36.97 4.64
N HIS A 630 20.14 36.33 3.58
CA HIS A 630 19.99 34.88 3.39
C HIS A 630 20.64 34.16 4.57
N GLN A 631 19.90 33.31 5.28
CA GLN A 631 20.50 32.31 6.16
C GLN A 631 19.61 31.05 6.26
N THR A 632 20.06 30.00 5.59
CA THR A 632 19.79 28.61 5.95
C THR A 632 20.22 28.36 7.41
N TYR A 633 19.32 27.93 8.30
CA TYR A 633 19.72 27.29 9.56
C TYR A 633 18.69 26.27 10.07
N TYR A 634 19.21 25.08 10.37
CA TYR A 634 18.62 24.07 11.25
C TYR A 634 18.73 24.51 12.72
N HIS A 635 17.71 24.16 13.52
CA HIS A 635 17.72 24.02 14.99
C HIS A 635 17.97 25.28 15.86
N PRO A 636 17.56 25.28 17.16
CA PRO A 636 17.00 24.18 17.98
C PRO A 636 15.58 23.76 17.61
#